data_AF-A0A561EPQ4-F1
#
_entry.id   AF-A0A561EPQ4-F1
#
_cell.length_a   1.000
_cell.length_b   1.000
_cell.length_c   1.000
_cell.angle_alpha   90.00
_cell.angle_beta   90.00
_cell.angle_gamma   90.00
#
_symmetry.space_group_name_H-M   'P 1'
#
loop_
_entity.id
_entity.type
_entity.pdbx_description
1 polymer ?
#
loop_
_entity_poly.entity_id
_entity_poly.type
_entity_poly.pdbx_seq_one_letter_code
_entity_poly.pdbx_strand_id
1 'polypeptide(L)'
;MDDLTDCLSAEPVPQPAEVPQPVAVPPLAGFTIGITAARRADELAALLQRRGAAVVRAPALRIVPLTDDTELLAATRALVAAPPDIAVATTGIGFRGWIEAAEGWNLGDELIECLSKSVVLARGPKAKGAIRAAGLREEWSPDSESSVEVLERLLEQGVDGRRIAVQLHGAPLRDFVESLKAAGAEVVEVPVYRWLPPTDLGPLDRLLDACCSGALDAVTFTSAPAAISLLDRAAERGLTAELLHALRRDVLPVCVGPVTAAPLEELDIATVWPERMRLGAMVQTLTAQLPDRARRLAVAGHRLELRGQAALVDGELRPVPPAGMALLRALARRPGWVVPRAELLRALPGSGDDEHAVETAMARLRAALGAPRLVATVVKRGYRLAVDPVADPGDKYGDTA
;
A
#
# COMPACT_ATOMS: atom_id res chain seq x y z
N MET A 1 40.17 51.02 -58.74
CA MET A 1 40.77 50.11 -57.75
C MET A 1 39.87 50.14 -56.53
N ASP A 2 38.59 49.86 -56.74
CA ASP A 2 38.04 48.53 -57.01
C ASP A 2 38.30 47.65 -55.80
N ASP A 3 37.25 47.39 -55.01
CA ASP A 3 36.77 46.03 -55.00
C ASP A 3 35.27 45.95 -54.71
N LEU A 4 34.61 45.13 -55.52
CA LEU A 4 33.21 44.78 -55.44
C LEU A 4 32.99 43.83 -54.28
N THR A 5 31.94 44.01 -53.49
CA THR A 5 31.19 42.84 -52.99
C THR A 5 29.71 43.18 -52.80
N ASP A 6 28.97 42.81 -53.84
CA ASP A 6 27.54 42.56 -53.84
C ASP A 6 27.25 41.32 -52.96
N CYS A 7 26.34 41.42 -52.00
CA CYS A 7 25.84 40.28 -51.22
C CYS A 7 24.40 40.54 -50.77
N LEU A 8 23.48 40.30 -51.71
CA LEU A 8 22.24 39.53 -51.56
C LEU A 8 21.68 39.39 -50.14
N SER A 9 20.65 40.18 -49.85
CA SER A 9 19.70 39.98 -48.76
C SER A 9 18.89 38.69 -49.01
N ALA A 10 19.23 37.61 -48.30
CA ALA A 10 18.40 36.40 -48.27
C ALA A 10 17.23 36.61 -47.28
N GLU A 11 16.00 36.49 -47.78
CA GLU A 11 14.80 36.43 -46.94
C GLU A 11 14.87 35.21 -45.99
N PRO A 12 14.38 35.33 -44.74
CA PRO A 12 14.42 34.23 -43.80
C PRO A 12 13.49 33.08 -44.25
N VAL A 13 14.08 31.90 -44.41
CA VAL A 13 13.37 30.65 -44.69
C VAL A 13 12.37 30.39 -43.55
N PRO A 14 11.07 30.16 -43.82
CA PRO A 14 10.10 29.84 -42.79
C PRO A 14 10.49 28.52 -42.13
N GLN A 15 10.64 28.55 -40.80
CA GLN A 15 10.90 27.36 -40.00
C GLN A 15 9.71 26.38 -40.18
N PRO A 16 9.97 25.09 -40.42
CA PRO A 16 8.90 24.11 -40.50
C PRO A 16 8.13 24.09 -39.18
N ALA A 17 6.81 24.21 -39.28
CA ALA A 17 5.91 24.17 -38.14
C ALA A 17 6.20 22.93 -37.28
N GLU A 18 6.46 23.16 -35.99
CA GLU A 18 6.71 22.13 -35.00
C GLU A 18 5.52 21.16 -35.00
N VAL A 19 5.75 19.92 -35.44
CA VAL A 19 4.75 18.85 -35.38
C VAL A 19 4.42 18.66 -33.90
N PRO A 20 3.17 18.84 -33.44
CA PRO A 20 2.84 18.68 -32.04
C PRO A 20 3.21 17.26 -31.61
N GLN A 21 4.16 17.16 -30.66
CA GLN A 21 4.53 15.88 -30.07
C GLN A 21 3.28 15.22 -29.50
N PRO A 22 3.04 13.92 -29.75
CA PRO A 22 1.89 13.24 -29.18
C PRO A 22 1.92 13.41 -27.66
N VAL A 23 0.81 13.89 -27.08
CA VAL A 23 0.66 14.08 -25.63
C VAL A 23 1.00 12.75 -24.96
N ALA A 24 2.12 12.71 -24.25
CA ALA A 24 2.60 11.48 -23.65
C ALA A 24 1.55 10.93 -22.66
N VAL A 25 1.12 9.69 -22.88
CA VAL A 25 0.17 9.02 -21.98
C VAL A 25 0.74 9.04 -20.56
N PRO A 26 0.00 9.54 -19.55
CA PRO A 26 0.49 9.55 -18.19
C PRO A 26 0.93 8.14 -17.75
N PRO A 27 2.02 8.02 -16.98
CA PRO A 27 2.66 6.73 -16.77
C PRO A 27 1.77 5.74 -16.02
N LEU A 28 0.90 6.22 -15.14
CA LEU A 28 -0.06 5.38 -14.41
C LEU A 28 -1.45 5.33 -15.07
N ALA A 29 -1.63 5.92 -16.25
CA ALA A 29 -2.91 5.91 -16.96
C ALA A 29 -3.37 4.48 -17.23
N GLY A 30 -4.59 4.14 -16.84
CA GLY A 30 -5.15 2.79 -17.02
C GLY A 30 -4.76 1.77 -15.95
N PHE A 31 -3.95 2.13 -14.96
CA PHE A 31 -3.71 1.29 -13.78
C PHE A 31 -4.68 1.66 -12.64
N THR A 32 -5.03 0.67 -11.81
CA THR A 32 -5.87 0.80 -10.62
C THR A 32 -5.04 0.51 -9.37
N ILE A 33 -5.02 1.46 -8.44
CA ILE A 33 -4.18 1.39 -7.24
C ILE A 33 -5.03 1.49 -5.99
N GLY A 34 -4.86 0.52 -5.09
CA GLY A 34 -5.47 0.49 -3.77
C GLY A 34 -4.72 1.34 -2.74
N ILE A 35 -5.43 2.12 -1.94
CA ILE A 35 -4.86 2.89 -0.81
C ILE A 35 -5.45 2.39 0.51
N THR A 36 -4.59 1.83 1.36
CA THR A 36 -4.96 1.36 2.71
C THR A 36 -4.80 2.42 3.80
N ALA A 37 -4.14 3.53 3.48
CA ALA A 37 -3.85 4.59 4.44
C ALA A 37 -5.13 5.28 4.93
N ALA A 38 -5.19 5.56 6.24
CA ALA A 38 -6.23 6.38 6.85
C ALA A 38 -5.88 7.87 6.85
N ARG A 39 -4.61 8.20 7.15
CA ARG A 39 -4.10 9.58 7.13
C ARG A 39 -3.49 9.92 5.77
N ARG A 40 -3.68 11.16 5.32
CA ARG A 40 -3.13 11.68 4.06
C ARG A 40 -3.51 10.83 2.84
N ALA A 41 -4.61 10.06 2.94
CA ALA A 41 -5.13 9.23 1.86
C ALA A 41 -5.53 10.09 0.65
N ASP A 42 -6.12 11.26 0.90
CA ASP A 42 -6.49 12.22 -0.16
C ASP A 42 -5.26 12.79 -0.87
N GLU A 43 -4.19 13.08 -0.12
CA GLU A 43 -2.93 13.55 -0.71
C GLU A 43 -2.30 12.47 -1.61
N LEU A 44 -2.25 11.23 -1.12
CA LEU A 44 -1.75 10.10 -1.91
C LEU A 44 -2.61 9.84 -3.14
N ALA A 45 -3.93 9.84 -2.99
CA ALA A 45 -4.88 9.70 -4.10
C ALA A 45 -4.65 10.78 -5.16
N ALA A 46 -4.54 12.04 -4.74
CA ALA A 46 -4.30 13.16 -5.65
C ALA A 46 -2.94 13.04 -6.36
N LEU A 47 -1.88 12.59 -5.67
CA LEU A 47 -0.57 12.34 -6.29
C LEU A 47 -0.64 11.25 -7.37
N LEU A 48 -1.36 10.16 -7.12
CA LEU A 48 -1.52 9.05 -8.07
C LEU A 48 -2.42 9.43 -9.25
N GLN A 49 -3.54 10.11 -8.98
CA GLN A 49 -4.46 10.60 -10.02
C GLN A 49 -3.79 11.60 -10.96
N ARG A 50 -2.93 12.49 -10.44
CA ARG A 50 -2.10 13.38 -11.28
C ARG A 50 -1.17 12.63 -12.25
N ARG A 51 -0.88 11.36 -11.99
CA ARG A 51 -0.09 10.47 -12.87
C ARG A 51 -0.96 9.56 -13.73
N GLY A 52 -2.29 9.69 -13.66
CA GLY A 52 -3.26 8.99 -14.49
C GLY A 52 -3.91 7.76 -13.84
N ALA A 53 -3.55 7.40 -12.61
CA ALA A 53 -4.08 6.20 -11.96
C ALA A 53 -5.57 6.35 -11.59
N ALA A 54 -6.32 5.25 -11.74
CA ALA A 54 -7.55 5.06 -10.99
C ALA A 54 -7.20 4.65 -9.55
N VAL A 55 -7.93 5.15 -8.56
CA VAL A 55 -7.63 4.93 -7.14
C VAL A 55 -8.82 4.34 -6.42
N VAL A 56 -8.59 3.26 -5.69
CA VAL A 56 -9.56 2.67 -4.75
C VAL A 56 -9.11 2.98 -3.33
N ARG A 57 -9.87 3.81 -2.63
CA ARG A 57 -9.61 4.15 -1.24
C ARG A 57 -10.30 3.18 -0.31
N ALA A 58 -9.54 2.60 0.60
CA ALA A 58 -10.03 1.62 1.55
C ALA A 58 -9.17 1.68 2.82
N PRO A 59 -9.41 2.66 3.71
CA PRO A 59 -8.69 2.76 4.97
C PRO A 59 -8.74 1.42 5.70
N ALA A 60 -7.58 0.80 5.92
CA ALA A 60 -7.50 -0.51 6.56
C ALA A 60 -7.59 -0.42 8.09
N LEU A 61 -7.51 0.78 8.65
CA LEU A 61 -7.58 1.01 10.09
C LEU A 61 -8.11 2.41 10.36
N ARG A 62 -8.48 2.65 11.61
CA ARG A 62 -8.66 3.99 12.16
C ARG A 62 -7.75 4.18 13.37
N ILE A 63 -7.27 5.41 13.51
CA ILE A 63 -6.55 5.81 14.71
C ILE A 63 -7.58 6.10 15.79
N VAL A 64 -7.45 5.49 16.96
CA VAL A 64 -8.28 5.83 18.11
C VAL A 64 -7.68 7.08 18.75
N PRO A 65 -8.42 8.21 18.84
CA PRO A 65 -8.02 9.33 19.67
C PRO A 65 -7.85 8.84 21.12
N LEU A 66 -6.78 9.25 21.80
CA LEU A 66 -6.49 8.75 23.15
C LEU A 66 -7.65 9.01 24.13
N THR A 67 -8.39 10.11 23.95
CA THR A 67 -9.57 10.48 24.74
C THR A 67 -10.75 9.52 24.58
N ASP A 68 -10.81 8.77 23.48
CA ASP A 68 -11.90 7.84 23.17
C ASP A 68 -11.45 6.38 23.42
N ASP A 69 -10.25 6.18 23.96
CA ASP A 69 -9.67 4.85 24.13
C ASP A 69 -10.10 4.21 25.45
N THR A 70 -11.04 3.27 25.36
CA THR A 70 -11.57 2.54 26.52
C THR A 70 -10.53 1.66 27.21
N GLU A 71 -9.50 1.18 26.51
CA GLU A 71 -8.43 0.39 27.12
C GLU A 71 -7.46 1.28 27.88
N LEU A 72 -7.11 2.44 27.33
CA LEU A 72 -6.33 3.45 28.05
C LEU A 72 -7.08 3.95 29.29
N LEU A 73 -8.39 4.18 29.19
CA LEU A 73 -9.25 4.52 30.34
C LEU A 73 -9.26 3.41 31.38
N ALA A 74 -9.41 2.14 30.97
CA ALA A 74 -9.41 0.99 31.87
C ALA A 74 -8.07 0.83 32.60
N ALA A 75 -6.94 0.93 31.88
CA ALA A 75 -5.60 0.91 32.45
C ALA A 75 -5.39 2.08 33.42
N THR A 76 -5.83 3.28 33.06
CA THR A 76 -5.76 4.47 33.92
C THR A 76 -6.54 4.27 35.21
N ARG A 77 -7.79 3.79 35.13
CA ARG A 77 -8.62 3.48 36.30
C ARG A 77 -7.98 2.40 37.18
N ALA A 78 -7.39 1.37 36.57
CA ALA A 78 -6.69 0.32 37.31
C ALA A 78 -5.47 0.84 38.05
N LEU A 79 -4.72 1.79 37.45
CA LEU A 79 -3.57 2.43 38.10
C LEU A 79 -3.98 3.42 39.19
N VAL A 80 -5.08 4.15 39.01
CA VAL A 80 -5.62 5.01 40.05
C VAL A 80 -6.12 4.19 41.24
N ALA A 81 -6.83 3.09 40.99
CA ALA A 81 -7.33 2.21 42.04
C ALA A 81 -6.21 1.43 42.75
N ALA A 82 -5.17 1.03 42.02
CA ALA A 82 -4.00 0.32 42.53
C ALA A 82 -2.72 0.94 41.95
N PRO A 83 -2.13 1.92 42.66
CA PRO A 83 -0.92 2.63 42.21
C PRO A 83 0.23 1.69 41.86
N PRO A 84 0.99 1.96 40.79
CA PRO A 84 2.16 1.18 40.47
C PRO A 84 3.32 1.53 41.41
N ASP A 85 4.20 0.56 41.65
CA ASP A 85 5.51 0.82 42.26
C ASP A 85 6.41 1.62 41.32
N ILE A 86 6.33 1.31 40.01
CA ILE A 86 7.21 1.86 38.97
C ILE A 86 6.37 2.27 37.75
N ALA A 87 6.66 3.44 37.17
CA ALA A 87 6.06 3.89 35.94
C ALA A 87 7.12 4.18 34.87
N VAL A 88 7.01 3.52 33.71
CA VAL A 88 7.95 3.66 32.59
C VAL A 88 7.30 4.45 31.46
N ALA A 89 7.84 5.63 31.17
CA ALA A 89 7.45 6.45 30.02
C ALA A 89 8.40 6.19 28.85
N THR A 90 7.86 5.65 27.75
CA THR A 90 8.68 5.39 26.57
C THR A 90 8.80 6.60 25.66
N THR A 91 7.73 7.35 25.38
CA THR A 91 7.79 8.52 24.50
C THR A 91 7.15 9.74 25.13
N GLY A 92 7.66 10.92 24.77
CA GLY A 92 7.05 12.18 25.21
C GLY A 92 5.63 12.39 24.70
N ILE A 93 5.35 12.04 23.45
CA ILE A 93 4.01 12.22 22.88
C ILE A 93 3.03 11.22 23.49
N GLY A 94 3.46 9.97 23.67
CA GLY A 94 2.64 8.95 24.32
C GLY A 94 2.30 9.29 25.76
N PHE A 95 3.30 9.67 26.56
CA PHE A 95 3.07 10.06 27.96
C PHE A 95 2.20 11.31 28.07
N ARG A 96 2.48 12.36 27.29
CA ARG A 96 1.66 13.58 27.31
C ARG A 96 0.21 13.29 26.91
N GLY A 97 0.02 12.52 25.85
CA GLY A 97 -1.32 12.15 25.39
C GLY A 97 -2.08 11.29 26.41
N TRP A 98 -1.39 10.48 27.22
CA TRP A 98 -2.02 9.77 28.34
C TRP A 98 -2.51 10.72 29.43
N ILE A 99 -1.68 11.68 29.85
CA ILE A 99 -2.09 12.70 30.83
C ILE A 99 -3.27 13.53 30.32
N GLU A 100 -3.18 14.04 29.07
CA GLU A 100 -4.26 14.81 28.44
C GLU A 100 -5.57 13.99 28.34
N ALA A 101 -5.50 12.69 28.04
CA ALA A 101 -6.67 11.82 28.03
C ALA A 101 -7.27 11.63 29.44
N ALA A 102 -6.42 11.42 30.45
CA ALA A 102 -6.84 11.30 31.84
C ALA A 102 -7.51 12.57 32.36
N GLU A 103 -6.98 13.75 32.03
CA GLU A 103 -7.61 15.04 32.29
C GLU A 103 -9.00 15.13 31.65
N GLY A 104 -9.14 14.73 30.38
CA GLY A 104 -10.43 14.67 29.68
C GLY A 104 -11.46 13.74 30.33
N TRP A 105 -11.02 12.73 31.11
CA TRP A 105 -11.87 11.83 31.87
C TRP A 105 -12.09 12.26 33.33
N ASN A 106 -11.58 13.42 33.73
CA ASN A 106 -11.52 13.89 35.13
C ASN A 106 -10.74 12.93 36.07
N LEU A 107 -9.74 12.23 35.54
CA LEU A 107 -8.84 11.35 36.29
C LEU A 107 -7.40 11.91 36.34
N GLY A 108 -7.15 13.09 35.77
CA GLY A 108 -5.81 13.68 35.63
C GLY A 108 -5.11 13.88 36.98
N ASP A 109 -5.75 14.57 37.92
CA ASP A 109 -5.17 14.85 39.24
C ASP A 109 -4.89 13.56 40.02
N GLU A 110 -5.83 12.62 40.04
CA GLU A 110 -5.68 11.32 40.70
C GLU A 110 -4.55 10.48 40.08
N LEU A 111 -4.42 10.52 38.75
CA LEU A 111 -3.35 9.83 38.05
C LEU A 111 -1.98 10.45 38.38
N ILE A 112 -1.87 11.78 38.36
CA ILE A 112 -0.61 12.45 38.69
C ILE A 112 -0.22 12.20 40.14
N GLU A 113 -1.17 12.26 41.07
CA GLU A 113 -0.92 11.93 42.48
C GLU A 113 -0.41 10.49 42.63
N CYS A 114 -1.06 9.54 41.95
CA CYS A 114 -0.66 8.14 41.90
C CYS A 114 0.79 7.99 41.38
N LEU A 115 1.10 8.55 40.21
CA LEU A 115 2.42 8.46 39.59
C LEU A 115 3.51 9.19 40.40
N SER A 116 3.16 10.24 41.15
CA SER A 116 4.11 10.97 42.00
C SER A 116 4.64 10.13 43.18
N LYS A 117 3.90 9.08 43.56
CA LYS A 117 4.28 8.12 44.62
C LYS A 117 5.09 6.93 44.08
N SER A 118 5.21 6.81 42.77
CA SER A 118 5.93 5.74 42.07
C SER A 118 7.35 6.15 41.69
N VAL A 119 8.22 5.17 41.45
CA VAL A 119 9.49 5.40 40.75
C VAL A 119 9.21 5.64 39.27
N VAL A 120 9.47 6.85 38.77
CA VAL A 120 9.20 7.20 37.37
C VAL A 120 10.49 7.08 36.55
N LEU A 121 10.48 6.21 35.55
CA LEU A 121 11.58 6.03 34.59
C LEU A 121 11.21 6.59 33.23
N ALA A 122 12.15 7.27 32.58
CA ALA A 122 12.00 7.74 31.22
C ALA A 122 12.91 6.92 30.30
N ARG A 123 12.43 6.56 29.11
CA ARG A 123 13.27 5.90 28.11
C ARG A 123 14.21 6.87 27.39
N GLY A 124 13.96 8.18 27.43
CA GLY A 124 14.82 9.17 26.80
C GLY A 124 14.36 10.62 27.00
N PRO A 125 15.08 11.62 26.45
CA PRO A 125 14.87 13.05 26.68
C PRO A 125 13.44 13.53 26.38
N LYS A 126 12.79 12.96 25.36
CA LYS A 126 11.40 13.31 25.01
C LYS A 126 10.42 12.87 26.09
N ALA A 127 10.57 11.65 26.61
CA ALA A 127 9.72 11.14 27.69
C ALA A 127 9.97 11.92 28.98
N LYS A 128 11.24 12.19 29.30
CA LYS A 128 11.66 13.03 30.42
C LYS A 128 11.05 14.44 30.36
N GLY A 129 11.07 15.07 29.19
CA GLY A 129 10.43 16.37 28.98
C GLY A 129 8.92 16.33 29.23
N ALA A 130 8.23 15.25 28.83
CA ALA A 130 6.80 15.10 29.07
C ALA A 130 6.46 14.82 30.54
N ILE A 131 7.24 13.97 31.22
CA ILE A 131 7.10 13.71 32.67
C ILE A 131 7.20 15.02 33.45
N ARG A 132 8.23 15.83 33.16
CA ARG A 132 8.44 17.13 33.83
C ARG A 132 7.35 18.15 33.53
N ALA A 133 6.84 18.17 32.30
CA ALA A 133 5.72 19.04 31.94
C ALA A 133 4.43 18.69 32.70
N ALA A 134 4.26 17.43 33.10
CA ALA A 134 3.15 16.96 33.94
C ALA A 134 3.40 17.19 35.45
N GLY A 135 4.45 17.91 35.84
CA GLY A 135 4.79 18.17 37.24
C GLY A 135 5.45 17.00 37.98
N LEU A 136 5.77 15.91 37.28
CA LEU A 136 6.45 14.74 37.83
C LEU A 136 7.98 14.86 37.65
N ARG A 137 8.73 14.03 38.38
CA ARG A 137 10.20 13.94 38.25
C ARG A 137 10.60 12.51 37.94
N GLU A 138 11.34 12.35 36.85
CA GLU A 138 11.97 11.07 36.55
C GLU A 138 13.13 10.79 37.50
N GLU A 139 13.26 9.55 37.97
CA GLU A 139 14.40 9.09 38.75
C GLU A 139 15.61 8.84 37.84
N TRP A 140 15.37 8.24 36.67
CA TRP A 140 16.42 7.86 35.76
C TRP A 140 15.96 7.78 34.29
N SER A 141 16.91 7.95 33.38
CA SER A 141 16.78 7.75 31.94
C SER A 141 18.12 7.26 31.39
N PRO A 142 18.13 6.30 30.45
CA PRO A 142 19.37 5.87 29.79
C PRO A 142 19.88 6.96 28.85
N ASP A 143 21.21 7.06 28.73
CA ASP A 143 21.86 7.95 27.76
C ASP A 143 21.68 7.45 26.32
N SER A 144 21.51 6.12 26.14
CA SER A 144 21.31 5.47 24.84
C SER A 144 19.92 5.65 24.23
N GLU A 145 18.98 6.18 25.02
CA GLU A 145 17.55 6.19 24.72
C GLU A 145 16.95 4.81 24.40
N SER A 146 17.53 3.72 24.94
CA SER A 146 17.12 2.35 24.63
C SER A 146 16.10 1.80 25.63
N SER A 147 15.04 1.16 25.14
CA SER A 147 14.13 0.37 25.99
C SER A 147 14.81 -0.87 26.56
N VAL A 148 15.84 -1.41 25.91
CA VAL A 148 16.59 -2.58 26.41
C VAL A 148 17.34 -2.24 27.69
N GLU A 149 18.00 -1.08 27.74
CA GLU A 149 18.74 -0.64 28.93
C GLU A 149 17.80 -0.36 30.11
N VAL A 150 16.59 0.15 29.84
CA VAL A 150 15.54 0.29 30.87
C VAL A 150 15.13 -1.08 31.42
N LEU A 151 14.96 -2.07 30.55
CA LEU A 151 14.60 -3.43 30.95
C LEU A 151 15.70 -4.07 31.81
N GLU A 152 16.95 -4.01 31.34
CA GLU A 152 18.11 -4.57 32.03
C GLU A 152 18.23 -4.01 33.45
N ARG A 153 18.15 -2.68 33.59
CA ARG A 153 18.16 -2.03 34.90
C ARG A 153 17.04 -2.52 35.81
N LEU A 154 15.82 -2.63 35.30
CA LEU A 154 14.68 -3.11 36.09
C LEU A 154 14.93 -4.55 36.58
N LEU A 155 15.38 -5.43 35.69
CA LEU A 155 15.68 -6.82 36.04
C LEU A 155 16.82 -6.93 37.06
N GLU A 156 17.87 -6.12 36.93
CA GLU A 156 18.98 -6.05 37.89
C GLU A 156 18.54 -5.56 39.29
N GLN A 157 17.60 -4.63 39.34
CA GLN A 157 17.06 -4.10 40.61
C GLN A 157 16.11 -5.09 41.29
N GLY A 158 15.55 -6.04 40.55
CA GLY A 158 14.56 -7.01 41.03
C GLY A 158 13.14 -6.45 41.03
N VAL A 159 12.24 -7.14 40.32
CA VAL A 159 10.84 -6.71 40.10
C VAL A 159 9.79 -7.70 40.62
N ASP A 160 10.21 -8.75 41.32
CA ASP A 160 9.29 -9.75 41.86
C ASP A 160 8.26 -9.12 42.81
N GLY A 161 6.98 -9.36 42.55
CA GLY A 161 5.86 -8.78 43.27
C GLY A 161 5.63 -7.28 43.07
N ARG A 162 6.40 -6.61 42.19
CA ARG A 162 6.21 -5.18 41.88
C ARG A 162 5.16 -4.97 40.81
N ARG A 163 4.36 -3.91 40.97
CA ARG A 163 3.41 -3.44 39.95
C ARG A 163 4.05 -2.36 39.08
N ILE A 164 4.14 -2.60 37.78
CA ILE A 164 4.85 -1.73 36.84
C ILE A 164 3.89 -1.23 35.75
N ALA A 165 3.70 0.07 35.65
CA ALA A 165 3.01 0.71 34.54
C ALA A 165 3.98 0.94 33.38
N VAL A 166 3.64 0.49 32.17
CA VAL A 166 4.49 0.68 30.97
C VAL A 166 3.71 1.41 29.88
N GLN A 167 4.05 2.67 29.63
CA GLN A 167 3.50 3.43 28.50
C GLN A 167 4.11 2.93 27.19
N LEU A 168 3.29 2.31 26.34
CA LEU A 168 3.67 1.73 25.04
C LEU A 168 3.68 2.78 23.93
N HIS A 169 4.55 2.72 22.93
CA HIS A 169 4.63 3.76 21.88
C HIS A 169 4.01 3.35 20.54
N GLY A 170 2.89 2.63 20.57
CA GLY A 170 2.08 2.26 19.40
C GLY A 170 2.44 0.93 18.71
N ALA A 171 3.58 0.32 19.05
CA ALA A 171 3.89 -1.08 18.74
C ALA A 171 3.99 -1.87 20.07
N PRO A 172 3.57 -3.15 20.11
CA PRO A 172 3.71 -3.97 21.31
C PRO A 172 5.19 -4.10 21.71
N LEU A 173 5.53 -3.80 22.96
CA LEU A 173 6.84 -4.10 23.54
C LEU A 173 6.82 -5.50 24.16
N ARG A 174 6.52 -6.53 23.35
CA ARG A 174 6.26 -7.90 23.84
C ARG A 174 7.42 -8.41 24.69
N ASP A 175 8.63 -8.42 24.15
CA ASP A 175 9.81 -8.92 24.85
C ASP A 175 10.07 -8.16 26.17
N PHE A 176 9.84 -6.85 26.20
CA PHE A 176 9.99 -6.03 27.41
C PHE A 176 8.96 -6.43 28.48
N VAL A 177 7.70 -6.50 28.09
CA VAL A 177 6.57 -6.83 28.98
C VAL A 177 6.67 -8.27 29.47
N GLU A 178 6.95 -9.22 28.56
CA GLU A 178 7.08 -10.64 28.85
C GLU A 178 8.28 -10.91 29.78
N SER A 179 9.41 -10.24 29.57
CA SER A 179 10.57 -10.36 30.46
C SER A 179 10.29 -9.87 31.88
N LEU A 180 9.58 -8.74 32.04
CA LEU A 180 9.18 -8.24 33.35
C LEU A 180 8.19 -9.20 34.05
N LYS A 181 7.19 -9.70 33.32
CA LYS A 181 6.23 -10.70 33.83
C LYS A 181 6.95 -12.00 34.24
N ALA A 182 7.90 -12.47 33.44
CA ALA A 182 8.70 -13.66 33.75
C ALA A 182 9.58 -13.48 34.99
N ALA A 183 9.98 -12.25 35.31
CA ALA A 183 10.71 -11.90 36.53
C ALA A 183 9.81 -11.64 37.75
N GLY A 184 8.50 -11.92 37.66
CA GLY A 184 7.54 -11.84 38.78
C GLY A 184 6.81 -10.51 38.91
N ALA A 185 6.97 -9.58 37.97
CA ALA A 185 6.27 -8.29 38.01
C ALA A 185 4.81 -8.40 37.54
N GLU A 186 3.93 -7.63 38.17
CA GLU A 186 2.61 -7.34 37.63
C GLU A 186 2.70 -6.14 36.67
N VAL A 187 2.59 -6.38 35.37
CA VAL A 187 2.74 -5.31 34.36
C VAL A 187 1.39 -4.80 33.88
N VAL A 188 1.14 -3.50 34.06
CA VAL A 188 0.00 -2.77 33.48
C VAL A 188 0.47 -2.06 32.22
N GLU A 189 0.03 -2.57 31.07
CA GLU A 189 0.31 -1.95 29.78
C GLU A 189 -0.59 -0.72 29.58
N VAL A 190 0.03 0.41 29.26
CA VAL A 190 -0.67 1.68 29.00
C VAL A 190 -0.55 1.96 27.49
N PRO A 191 -1.53 1.52 26.68
CA PRO A 191 -1.47 1.63 25.24
C PRO A 191 -1.73 3.08 24.83
N VAL A 192 -0.75 3.70 24.16
CA VAL A 192 -0.96 4.98 23.47
C VAL A 192 -0.60 4.79 22.01
N TYR A 193 -1.47 5.29 21.12
CA TYR A 193 -1.56 4.96 19.69
C TYR A 193 -2.16 3.58 19.38
N ARG A 194 -3.44 3.42 19.71
CA ARG A 194 -4.22 2.25 19.33
C ARG A 194 -4.84 2.43 17.94
N TRP A 195 -4.83 1.35 17.18
CA TRP A 195 -5.47 1.25 15.88
C TRP A 195 -6.60 0.24 16.03
N LEU A 196 -7.77 0.60 15.54
CA LEU A 196 -8.89 -0.31 15.43
C LEU A 196 -9.20 -0.55 13.95
N PRO A 197 -9.92 -1.64 13.62
CA PRO A 197 -10.54 -1.78 12.32
C PRO A 197 -11.35 -0.53 11.95
N PRO A 198 -11.46 -0.20 10.66
CA PRO A 198 -12.27 0.93 10.23
C PRO A 198 -13.73 0.72 10.64
N THR A 199 -14.44 1.81 10.94
CA THR A 199 -15.84 1.74 11.36
C THR A 199 -16.74 1.13 10.28
N ASP A 200 -16.42 1.41 9.02
CA ASP A 200 -17.04 0.79 7.85
C ASP A 200 -16.02 -0.14 7.17
N LEU A 201 -16.31 -1.44 7.19
CA LEU A 201 -15.49 -2.48 6.56
C LEU A 201 -15.75 -2.58 5.05
N GLY A 202 -16.85 -2.01 4.54
CA GLY A 202 -17.25 -2.13 3.14
C GLY A 202 -16.19 -1.69 2.13
N PRO A 203 -15.50 -0.56 2.31
CA PRO A 203 -14.39 -0.16 1.45
C PRO A 203 -13.23 -1.15 1.46
N LEU A 204 -12.85 -1.68 2.64
CA LEU A 204 -11.79 -2.66 2.80
C LEU A 204 -12.15 -4.00 2.15
N ASP A 205 -13.40 -4.43 2.32
CA ASP A 205 -13.92 -5.65 1.70
C ASP A 205 -13.93 -5.56 0.17
N ARG A 206 -14.35 -4.41 -0.38
CA ARG A 206 -14.27 -4.17 -1.83
C ARG A 206 -12.84 -4.12 -2.35
N LEU A 207 -11.89 -3.58 -1.57
CA LEU A 207 -10.48 -3.61 -1.93
C LEU A 207 -9.95 -5.05 -1.95
N LEU A 208 -10.29 -5.86 -0.94
CA LEU A 208 -9.94 -7.27 -0.88
C LEU A 208 -10.49 -8.03 -2.07
N ASP A 209 -11.78 -7.85 -2.39
CA ASP A 209 -12.41 -8.50 -3.55
C ASP A 209 -11.73 -8.06 -4.86
N ALA A 210 -11.40 -6.78 -5.00
CA ALA A 210 -10.68 -6.25 -6.16
C ALA A 210 -9.25 -6.79 -6.25
N CYS A 211 -8.57 -7.01 -5.12
CA CYS A 211 -7.25 -7.62 -5.08
C CYS A 211 -7.33 -9.08 -5.53
N CYS A 212 -8.22 -9.88 -4.91
CA CYS A 212 -8.37 -11.31 -5.19
C CYS A 212 -8.86 -11.61 -6.61
N SER A 213 -9.66 -10.72 -7.19
CA SER A 213 -10.15 -10.85 -8.58
C SER A 213 -9.19 -10.31 -9.66
N GLY A 214 -8.05 -9.74 -9.27
CA GLY A 214 -7.09 -9.13 -10.20
C GLY A 214 -7.60 -7.83 -10.85
N ALA A 215 -8.45 -7.09 -10.14
CA ALA A 215 -8.94 -5.77 -10.54
C ALA A 215 -8.04 -4.61 -10.04
N LEU A 216 -7.06 -4.91 -9.19
CA LEU A 216 -5.99 -3.98 -8.77
C LEU A 216 -4.68 -4.34 -9.48
N ASP A 217 -3.87 -3.32 -9.78
CA ASP A 217 -2.49 -3.52 -10.26
C ASP A 217 -1.46 -3.32 -9.13
N ALA A 218 -1.81 -2.49 -8.14
CA ALA A 218 -1.01 -2.31 -6.93
C ALA A 218 -1.89 -2.01 -5.72
N VAL A 219 -1.34 -2.25 -4.53
CA VAL A 219 -1.88 -1.79 -3.25
C VAL A 219 -0.78 -1.12 -2.44
N THR A 220 -1.09 0.04 -1.86
CA THR A 220 -0.11 0.83 -1.11
C THR A 220 -0.33 0.69 0.40
N PHE A 221 0.77 0.60 1.14
CA PHE A 221 0.78 0.57 2.60
C PHE A 221 1.72 1.65 3.16
N THR A 222 1.20 2.46 4.08
CA THR A 222 1.99 3.52 4.74
C THR A 222 2.32 3.20 6.19
N SER A 223 1.92 2.02 6.67
CA SER A 223 2.21 1.53 8.02
C SER A 223 2.02 0.01 8.10
N ALA A 224 2.82 -0.68 8.90
CA ALA A 224 2.69 -2.13 9.14
C ALA A 224 1.28 -2.54 9.63
N PRO A 225 0.63 -1.80 10.56
CA PRO A 225 -0.73 -2.12 10.98
C PRO A 225 -1.76 -2.12 9.84
N ALA A 226 -1.57 -1.34 8.77
CA ALA A 226 -2.48 -1.35 7.63
C ALA A 226 -2.31 -2.61 6.77
N ALA A 227 -1.08 -3.13 6.66
CA ALA A 227 -0.81 -4.41 6.00
C ALA A 227 -1.39 -5.56 6.82
N ILE A 228 -1.13 -5.58 8.13
CA ILE A 228 -1.67 -6.57 9.06
C ILE A 228 -3.20 -6.57 9.03
N SER A 229 -3.85 -5.41 9.11
CA SER A 229 -5.31 -5.35 9.10
C SER A 229 -5.93 -5.83 7.79
N LEU A 230 -5.26 -5.68 6.64
CA LEU A 230 -5.72 -6.26 5.38
C LEU A 230 -5.62 -7.80 5.41
N LEU A 231 -4.51 -8.33 5.93
CA LEU A 231 -4.28 -9.78 6.08
C LEU A 231 -5.28 -10.41 7.05
N ASP A 232 -5.47 -9.80 8.23
CA ASP A 232 -6.43 -10.24 9.23
C ASP A 232 -7.85 -10.24 8.67
N ARG A 233 -8.24 -9.16 7.97
CA ARG A 233 -9.55 -9.09 7.33
C ARG A 233 -9.76 -10.15 6.27
N ALA A 234 -8.72 -10.51 5.52
CA ALA A 234 -8.79 -11.62 4.58
C ALA A 234 -8.97 -12.97 5.30
N ALA A 235 -8.30 -13.18 6.43
CA ALA A 235 -8.48 -14.37 7.25
C ALA A 235 -9.91 -14.48 7.81
N GLU A 236 -10.46 -13.40 8.34
CA GLU A 236 -11.86 -13.34 8.81
C GLU A 236 -12.86 -13.69 7.71
N ARG A 237 -12.57 -13.32 6.45
CA ARG A 237 -13.41 -13.62 5.29
C ARG A 237 -13.11 -14.96 4.62
N GLY A 238 -12.14 -15.72 5.11
CA GLY A 238 -11.71 -16.97 4.48
C GLY A 238 -11.06 -16.79 3.10
N LEU A 239 -10.48 -15.61 2.82
CA LEU A 239 -9.86 -15.23 1.55
C LEU A 239 -8.32 -15.18 1.61
N THR A 240 -7.72 -15.77 2.63
CA THR A 240 -6.25 -15.70 2.83
C THR A 240 -5.49 -16.27 1.63
N ALA A 241 -5.89 -17.43 1.11
CA ALA A 241 -5.18 -18.08 0.02
C ALA A 241 -5.24 -17.23 -1.27
N GLU A 242 -6.40 -16.67 -1.57
CA GLU A 242 -6.67 -15.81 -2.72
C GLU A 242 -5.90 -14.50 -2.62
N LEU A 243 -5.88 -13.85 -1.45
CA LEU A 243 -5.12 -12.64 -1.23
C LEU A 243 -3.62 -12.89 -1.38
N LEU A 244 -3.09 -13.96 -0.76
CA LEU A 244 -1.67 -14.31 -0.88
C LEU A 244 -1.29 -14.61 -2.33
N HIS A 245 -2.15 -15.32 -3.07
CA HIS A 245 -1.94 -15.56 -4.50
C HIS A 245 -1.84 -14.25 -5.28
N ALA A 246 -2.80 -13.35 -5.08
CA ALA A 246 -2.85 -12.06 -5.77
C ALA A 246 -1.61 -11.21 -5.46
N LEU A 247 -1.24 -11.03 -4.18
CA LEU A 247 -0.11 -10.20 -3.77
C LEU A 247 1.25 -10.76 -4.19
N ARG A 248 1.38 -12.08 -4.39
CA ARG A 248 2.63 -12.71 -4.84
C ARG A 248 2.81 -12.66 -6.36
N ARG A 249 1.76 -12.37 -7.14
CA ARG A 249 1.77 -12.55 -8.60
C ARG A 249 1.26 -11.33 -9.35
N ASP A 250 0.01 -10.96 -9.08
CA ASP A 250 -0.78 -10.09 -9.94
C ASP A 250 -0.77 -8.64 -9.43
N VAL A 251 -0.85 -8.45 -8.12
CA VAL A 251 -0.99 -7.14 -7.48
C VAL A 251 0.31 -6.76 -6.79
N LEU A 252 0.91 -5.63 -7.16
CA LEU A 252 2.16 -5.15 -6.57
C LEU A 252 1.92 -4.49 -5.19
N PRO A 253 2.46 -5.05 -4.08
CA PRO A 253 2.44 -4.39 -2.79
C PRO A 253 3.54 -3.31 -2.75
N VAL A 254 3.15 -2.06 -2.53
CA VAL A 254 4.09 -0.94 -2.41
C VAL A 254 4.03 -0.34 -1.00
N CYS A 255 5.14 -0.45 -0.29
CA CYS A 255 5.27 0.04 1.07
C CYS A 255 5.99 1.38 1.09
N VAL A 256 5.74 2.20 2.12
CA VAL A 256 6.50 3.45 2.31
C VAL A 256 7.95 3.18 2.75
N GLY A 257 8.21 2.03 3.37
CA GLY A 257 9.53 1.63 3.87
C GLY A 257 9.56 0.22 4.46
N PRO A 258 10.74 -0.28 4.87
CA PRO A 258 10.98 -1.68 5.23
C PRO A 258 10.18 -2.13 6.46
N VAL A 259 10.00 -1.27 7.47
CA VAL A 259 9.18 -1.60 8.65
C VAL A 259 7.72 -1.87 8.26
N THR A 260 7.21 -1.17 7.24
CA THR A 260 5.85 -1.41 6.72
C THR A 260 5.77 -2.68 5.88
N ALA A 261 6.87 -3.04 5.22
CA ALA A 261 6.98 -4.23 4.38
C ALA A 261 7.09 -5.53 5.19
N ALA A 262 7.74 -5.49 6.36
CA ALA A 262 8.06 -6.68 7.14
C ALA A 262 6.90 -7.69 7.32
N PRO A 263 5.67 -7.30 7.71
CA PRO A 263 4.58 -8.26 7.86
C PRO A 263 4.17 -8.99 6.56
N LEU A 264 4.39 -8.36 5.41
CA LEU A 264 4.14 -8.97 4.09
C LEU A 264 5.30 -9.89 3.71
N GLU A 265 6.54 -9.44 3.94
CA GLU A 265 7.75 -10.19 3.60
C GLU A 265 7.91 -11.46 4.45
N GLU A 266 7.47 -11.43 5.71
CA GLU A 266 7.35 -12.62 6.59
C GLU A 266 6.42 -13.71 6.01
N LEU A 267 5.53 -13.34 5.09
CA LEU A 267 4.63 -14.25 4.38
C LEU A 267 5.08 -14.50 2.93
N ASP A 268 6.36 -14.32 2.62
CA ASP A 268 6.95 -14.47 1.27
C ASP A 268 6.25 -13.61 0.20
N ILE A 269 5.68 -12.47 0.59
CA ILE A 269 5.14 -11.48 -0.35
C ILE A 269 6.26 -10.48 -0.66
N ALA A 270 6.75 -10.51 -1.90
CA ALA A 270 7.72 -9.52 -2.36
C ALA A 270 7.09 -8.12 -2.37
N THR A 271 7.74 -7.16 -1.72
CA THR A 271 7.29 -5.76 -1.70
C THR A 271 8.29 -4.84 -2.40
N VAL A 272 7.83 -3.64 -2.75
CA VAL A 272 8.71 -2.55 -3.20
C VAL A 272 8.51 -1.34 -2.32
N TRP A 273 9.59 -0.65 -1.99
CA TRP A 273 9.55 0.60 -1.24
C TRP A 273 10.66 1.56 -1.71
N PRO A 274 10.47 2.88 -1.63
CA PRO A 274 11.45 3.87 -2.06
C PRO A 274 12.59 4.03 -1.04
N GLU A 275 13.79 4.39 -1.52
CA GLU A 275 14.92 4.78 -0.66
C GLU A 275 14.54 5.94 0.27
N ARG A 276 13.87 6.96 -0.27
CA ARG A 276 13.27 8.03 0.53
C ARG A 276 11.88 7.61 0.98
N MET A 277 11.72 7.29 2.25
CA MET A 277 10.46 6.79 2.84
C MET A 277 9.39 7.89 3.01
N ARG A 278 8.88 8.41 1.88
CA ARG A 278 7.91 9.52 1.78
C ARG A 278 6.88 9.24 0.68
N LEU A 279 5.67 9.78 0.79
CA LEU A 279 4.58 9.56 -0.19
C LEU A 279 4.99 9.92 -1.63
N GLY A 280 5.64 11.07 -1.83
CA GLY A 280 6.07 11.49 -3.17
C GLY A 280 7.04 10.52 -3.83
N ALA A 281 7.98 9.96 -3.07
CA ALA A 281 8.92 8.97 -3.57
C ALA A 281 8.24 7.61 -3.81
N MET A 282 7.29 7.21 -2.95
CA MET A 282 6.47 6.01 -3.17
C MET A 282 5.69 6.09 -4.49
N VAL A 283 5.15 7.26 -4.82
CA VAL A 283 4.45 7.52 -6.09
C VAL A 283 5.42 7.47 -7.28
N GLN A 284 6.66 7.93 -7.12
CA GLN A 284 7.70 7.79 -8.14
C GLN A 284 8.07 6.32 -8.36
N THR A 285 8.20 5.54 -7.30
CA THR A 285 8.42 4.09 -7.38
C THR A 285 7.28 3.40 -8.14
N LEU A 286 6.02 3.69 -7.82
CA LEU A 286 4.86 3.17 -8.56
C LEU A 286 4.90 3.55 -10.05
N THR A 287 5.25 4.81 -10.33
CA THR A 287 5.38 5.35 -11.70
C THR A 287 6.41 4.57 -12.54
N ALA A 288 7.50 4.11 -11.93
CA ALA A 288 8.52 3.32 -12.60
C ALA A 288 8.12 1.84 -12.73
N GLN A 289 7.62 1.25 -11.64
CA GLN A 289 7.43 -0.21 -11.54
C GLN A 289 6.22 -0.75 -12.30
N LEU A 290 5.07 -0.04 -12.26
CA LEU A 290 3.84 -0.57 -12.85
C LEU A 290 3.89 -0.71 -14.38
N PRO A 291 4.40 0.29 -15.14
CA PRO A 291 4.54 0.15 -16.60
C PRO A 291 5.47 -1.00 -17.01
N ASP A 292 6.52 -1.29 -16.23
CA ASP A 292 7.47 -2.36 -16.53
C ASP A 292 6.90 -3.77 -16.28
N ARG A 293 5.88 -3.87 -15.41
CA ARG A 293 5.13 -5.11 -15.16
C ARG A 293 4.02 -5.35 -16.19
N ALA A 294 3.66 -4.33 -16.97
CA ALA A 294 2.58 -4.45 -17.95
C ALA A 294 2.94 -5.42 -19.07
N ARG A 295 2.02 -6.31 -19.42
CA ARG A 295 2.25 -7.29 -20.46
C ARG A 295 2.19 -6.64 -21.83
N ARG A 296 3.28 -6.74 -22.60
CA ARG A 296 3.38 -6.23 -23.97
C ARG A 296 3.35 -7.37 -24.99
N LEU A 297 2.57 -7.23 -26.05
CA LEU A 297 2.38 -8.23 -27.10
C LEU A 297 2.42 -7.55 -28.48
N ALA A 298 3.03 -8.21 -29.46
CA ALA A 298 2.86 -7.88 -30.87
C ALA A 298 1.66 -8.68 -31.43
N VAL A 299 0.62 -7.98 -31.86
CA VAL A 299 -0.65 -8.58 -32.27
C VAL A 299 -1.15 -7.88 -33.53
N ALA A 300 -1.29 -8.63 -34.62
CA ALA A 300 -1.77 -8.16 -35.91
C ALA A 300 -1.05 -6.88 -36.42
N GLY A 301 0.27 -6.80 -36.20
CA GLY A 301 1.10 -5.64 -36.58
C GLY A 301 1.06 -4.47 -35.59
N HIS A 302 0.36 -4.60 -34.47
CA HIS A 302 0.25 -3.57 -33.44
C HIS A 302 0.98 -3.95 -32.15
N ARG A 303 1.44 -2.95 -31.41
CA ARG A 303 1.98 -3.11 -30.05
C ARG A 303 0.85 -2.92 -29.04
N LEU A 304 0.45 -4.02 -28.42
CA LEU A 304 -0.58 -4.05 -27.38
C LEU A 304 0.08 -4.13 -25.99
N GLU A 305 -0.19 -3.17 -25.13
CA GLU A 305 0.17 -3.21 -23.70
C GLU A 305 -1.09 -3.36 -22.85
N LEU A 306 -1.16 -4.40 -22.03
CA LEU A 306 -2.28 -4.61 -21.10
C LEU A 306 -2.03 -3.85 -19.80
N ARG A 307 -2.98 -2.99 -19.42
CA ARG A 307 -3.02 -2.32 -18.11
C ARG A 307 -4.24 -2.79 -17.32
N GLY A 308 -4.50 -2.19 -16.16
CA GLY A 308 -5.61 -2.57 -15.27
C GLY A 308 -7.00 -2.43 -15.89
N GLN A 309 -7.32 -1.24 -16.42
CA GLN A 309 -8.65 -0.89 -16.95
C GLN A 309 -8.58 -0.31 -18.36
N ALA A 310 -7.43 -0.46 -19.01
CA ALA A 310 -7.18 0.02 -20.35
C ALA A 310 -6.13 -0.86 -21.03
N ALA A 311 -5.95 -0.63 -22.32
CA ALA A 311 -4.79 -1.10 -23.05
C ALA A 311 -4.13 0.08 -23.75
N LEU A 312 -2.82 0.02 -23.98
CA LEU A 312 -2.20 0.85 -25.02
C LEU A 312 -2.19 0.08 -26.32
N VAL A 313 -2.61 0.72 -27.41
CA VAL A 313 -2.45 0.21 -28.77
C VAL A 313 -1.58 1.22 -29.51
N ASP A 314 -0.37 0.81 -29.88
CA ASP A 314 0.65 1.67 -30.50
C ASP A 314 0.93 2.97 -29.73
N GLY A 315 0.86 2.89 -28.40
CA GLY A 315 1.09 4.02 -27.49
C GLY A 315 -0.15 4.87 -27.21
N GLU A 316 -1.29 4.61 -27.87
CA GLU A 316 -2.54 5.31 -27.59
C GLU A 316 -3.34 4.59 -26.49
N LEU A 317 -3.79 5.33 -25.48
CA LEU A 317 -4.60 4.79 -24.38
C LEU A 317 -6.03 4.49 -24.85
N ARG A 318 -6.41 3.21 -24.76
CA ARG A 318 -7.75 2.69 -25.06
C ARG A 318 -8.43 2.25 -23.75
N PRO A 319 -9.36 3.02 -23.19
CA PRO A 319 -10.18 2.57 -22.07
C PRO A 319 -10.98 1.34 -22.47
N VAL A 320 -10.97 0.28 -21.65
CA VAL A 320 -11.68 -0.97 -21.95
C VAL A 320 -12.65 -1.29 -20.81
N PRO A 321 -13.93 -1.57 -21.11
CA PRO A 321 -14.90 -1.94 -20.07
C PRO A 321 -14.48 -3.20 -19.28
N PRO A 322 -14.93 -3.38 -18.02
CA PRO A 322 -14.51 -4.50 -17.18
C PRO A 322 -14.66 -5.89 -17.82
N ALA A 323 -15.81 -6.15 -18.47
CA ALA A 323 -16.04 -7.38 -19.22
C ALA A 323 -15.02 -7.57 -20.36
N GLY A 324 -14.70 -6.50 -21.09
CA GLY A 324 -13.69 -6.53 -22.15
C GLY A 324 -12.29 -6.79 -21.60
N MET A 325 -11.92 -6.18 -20.47
CA MET A 325 -10.63 -6.44 -19.82
C MET A 325 -10.50 -7.88 -19.32
N ALA A 326 -11.57 -8.45 -18.77
CA ALA A 326 -11.60 -9.85 -18.35
C ALA A 326 -11.35 -10.80 -19.54
N LEU A 327 -12.03 -10.56 -20.68
CA LEU A 327 -11.78 -11.31 -21.91
C LEU A 327 -10.36 -11.11 -22.44
N LEU A 328 -9.87 -9.86 -22.46
CA LEU A 328 -8.54 -9.54 -22.95
C LEU A 328 -7.45 -10.25 -22.13
N ARG A 329 -7.57 -10.24 -20.79
CA ARG A 329 -6.68 -10.99 -19.89
C ARG A 329 -6.75 -12.49 -20.14
N ALA A 330 -7.95 -13.05 -20.28
CA ALA A 330 -8.13 -14.49 -20.54
C ALA A 330 -7.43 -14.90 -21.86
N LEU A 331 -7.60 -14.13 -22.92
CA LEU A 331 -6.92 -14.36 -24.20
C LEU A 331 -5.39 -14.15 -24.10
N ALA A 332 -4.97 -13.18 -23.28
CA ALA A 332 -3.57 -12.89 -23.09
C ALA A 332 -2.85 -13.95 -22.27
N ARG A 333 -3.51 -14.71 -21.37
CA ARG A 333 -2.86 -15.77 -20.57
C ARG A 333 -1.97 -16.68 -21.44
N ARG A 334 -2.50 -17.14 -22.58
CA ARG A 334 -1.79 -17.92 -23.60
C ARG A 334 -1.96 -17.24 -24.97
N PRO A 335 -1.14 -16.22 -25.29
CA PRO A 335 -1.30 -15.43 -26.51
C PRO A 335 -1.27 -16.34 -27.74
N GLY A 336 -2.16 -16.09 -28.70
CA GLY A 336 -2.26 -16.88 -29.93
C GLY A 336 -3.11 -18.14 -29.82
N TRP A 337 -3.37 -18.65 -28.61
CA TRP A 337 -4.21 -19.83 -28.40
C TRP A 337 -5.69 -19.49 -28.56
N VAL A 338 -6.46 -20.47 -29.06
CA VAL A 338 -7.92 -20.36 -29.12
C VAL A 338 -8.51 -20.67 -27.76
N VAL A 339 -9.16 -19.67 -27.16
CA VAL A 339 -9.89 -19.81 -25.90
C VAL A 339 -11.37 -20.11 -26.21
N PRO A 340 -11.93 -21.21 -25.72
CA PRO A 340 -13.34 -21.56 -25.93
C PRO A 340 -14.30 -20.55 -25.31
N ARG A 341 -15.50 -20.41 -25.90
CA ARG A 341 -16.56 -19.51 -25.39
C ARG A 341 -16.93 -19.82 -23.94
N ALA A 342 -17.08 -21.10 -23.59
CA ALA A 342 -17.40 -21.51 -22.23
C ALA A 342 -16.33 -21.13 -21.19
N GLU A 343 -15.06 -21.02 -21.59
CA GLU A 343 -13.99 -20.54 -20.71
C GLU A 343 -14.03 -19.02 -20.57
N LEU A 344 -14.29 -18.30 -21.67
CA LEU A 344 -14.46 -16.85 -21.66
C LEU A 344 -15.70 -16.41 -20.86
N LEU A 345 -16.79 -17.16 -20.93
CA LEU A 345 -18.00 -16.91 -20.14
C LEU A 345 -17.70 -16.98 -18.64
N ARG A 346 -16.97 -18.02 -18.20
CA ARG A 346 -16.51 -18.15 -16.80
C ARG A 346 -15.60 -17.01 -16.33
N ALA A 347 -14.96 -16.28 -17.24
CA ALA A 347 -14.11 -15.14 -16.91
C ALA A 347 -14.90 -13.83 -16.80
N LEU A 348 -16.14 -13.74 -17.29
CA LEU A 348 -16.91 -12.50 -17.30
C LEU A 348 -17.47 -12.16 -15.91
N PRO A 349 -17.30 -10.90 -15.45
CA PRO A 349 -17.84 -10.47 -14.17
C PRO A 349 -19.38 -10.48 -14.18
N GLY A 350 -19.99 -11.11 -13.17
CA GLY A 350 -21.45 -11.07 -12.93
C GLY A 350 -22.32 -11.82 -13.96
N SER A 351 -21.77 -12.81 -14.67
CA SER A 351 -22.51 -13.49 -15.74
C SER A 351 -23.18 -14.79 -15.27
N GLY A 352 -24.47 -14.91 -15.60
CA GLY A 352 -25.18 -16.20 -15.70
C GLY A 352 -24.86 -16.92 -17.02
N ASP A 353 -25.49 -18.07 -17.25
CA ASP A 353 -25.14 -19.05 -18.30
C ASP A 353 -25.44 -18.64 -19.77
N ASP A 354 -25.47 -17.35 -20.11
CA ASP A 354 -25.81 -16.88 -21.46
C ASP A 354 -24.57 -16.65 -22.36
N GLU A 355 -24.40 -17.49 -23.39
CA GLU A 355 -23.32 -17.36 -24.37
C GLU A 355 -23.34 -16.03 -25.15
N HIS A 356 -24.49 -15.35 -25.28
CA HIS A 356 -24.57 -14.03 -25.93
C HIS A 356 -23.80 -12.95 -25.15
N ALA A 357 -23.55 -13.17 -23.86
CA ALA A 357 -22.75 -12.26 -23.05
C ALA A 357 -21.29 -12.16 -23.56
N VAL A 358 -20.69 -13.28 -23.97
CA VAL A 358 -19.33 -13.31 -24.52
C VAL A 358 -19.26 -12.56 -25.84
N GLU A 359 -20.23 -12.76 -26.73
CA GLU A 359 -20.24 -12.13 -28.05
C GLU A 359 -20.40 -10.61 -27.94
N THR A 360 -21.32 -10.17 -27.06
CA THR A 360 -21.56 -8.75 -26.78
C THR A 360 -20.33 -8.10 -26.14
N ALA A 361 -19.72 -8.75 -25.14
CA ALA A 361 -18.50 -8.25 -24.50
C ALA A 361 -17.31 -8.21 -25.48
N MET A 362 -17.20 -9.19 -26.38
CA MET A 362 -16.16 -9.23 -27.40
C MET A 362 -16.31 -8.12 -28.45
N ALA A 363 -17.54 -7.84 -28.88
CA ALA A 363 -17.83 -6.73 -29.78
C ALA A 363 -17.42 -5.39 -29.15
N ARG A 364 -17.76 -5.18 -27.87
CA ARG A 364 -17.35 -3.99 -27.10
C ARG A 364 -15.84 -3.90 -26.92
N LEU A 365 -15.17 -5.02 -26.66
CA LEU A 365 -13.70 -5.07 -26.56
C LEU A 365 -13.05 -4.63 -27.87
N ARG A 366 -13.46 -5.20 -29.01
CA ARG A 366 -12.90 -4.83 -30.32
C ARG A 366 -13.12 -3.35 -30.66
N ALA A 367 -14.30 -2.82 -30.35
CA ALA A 367 -14.61 -1.41 -30.53
C ALA A 367 -13.71 -0.53 -29.65
N ALA A 368 -13.56 -0.88 -28.37
CA ALA A 368 -12.73 -0.14 -27.41
C ALA A 368 -11.25 -0.11 -27.81
N LEU A 369 -10.70 -1.20 -28.35
CA LEU A 369 -9.30 -1.27 -28.77
C LEU A 369 -9.01 -0.46 -30.05
N GLY A 370 -10.02 -0.10 -30.84
CA GLY A 370 -9.84 0.63 -32.12
C GLY A 370 -9.21 -0.19 -33.25
N ALA A 371 -8.73 -1.41 -32.98
CA ALA A 371 -8.15 -2.33 -33.95
C ALA A 371 -8.81 -3.72 -33.85
N PRO A 372 -9.93 -3.97 -34.57
CA PRO A 372 -10.71 -5.21 -34.42
C PRO A 372 -9.93 -6.50 -34.74
N ARG A 373 -8.88 -6.39 -35.57
CA ARG A 373 -8.03 -7.52 -35.99
C ARG A 373 -7.15 -8.06 -34.86
N LEU A 374 -6.98 -7.32 -33.76
CA LEU A 374 -6.23 -7.79 -32.59
C LEU A 374 -6.82 -9.07 -32.01
N VAL A 375 -8.15 -9.21 -32.06
CA VAL A 375 -8.86 -10.40 -31.58
C VAL A 375 -9.52 -11.10 -32.76
N ALA A 376 -9.05 -12.29 -33.09
CA ALA A 376 -9.61 -13.12 -34.15
C ALA A 376 -10.70 -14.06 -33.62
N THR A 377 -11.80 -14.19 -34.37
CA THR A 377 -12.80 -15.24 -34.14
C THR A 377 -12.33 -16.51 -34.86
N VAL A 378 -12.30 -17.64 -34.14
CA VAL A 378 -12.11 -18.96 -34.74
C VAL A 378 -13.46 -19.65 -34.78
N VAL A 379 -14.00 -19.79 -35.98
CA VAL A 379 -15.36 -20.31 -36.24
C VAL A 379 -15.58 -21.62 -35.48
N LYS A 380 -16.69 -21.69 -34.74
CA LYS A 380 -17.10 -22.82 -33.88
C LYS A 380 -16.14 -23.22 -32.75
N ARG A 381 -15.00 -22.53 -32.57
CA ARG A 381 -14.00 -22.89 -31.55
C ARG A 381 -13.83 -21.84 -30.46
N GLY A 382 -13.92 -20.55 -30.79
CA GLY A 382 -13.78 -19.47 -29.80
C GLY A 382 -13.03 -18.27 -30.35
N TYR A 383 -12.18 -17.66 -29.51
CA TYR A 383 -11.45 -16.44 -29.85
C TYR A 383 -9.97 -16.56 -29.51
N ARG A 384 -9.11 -15.80 -30.20
CA ARG A 384 -7.67 -15.73 -29.92
C ARG A 384 -7.13 -14.33 -30.16
N LEU A 385 -6.05 -13.96 -29.49
CA LEU A 385 -5.22 -12.83 -29.93
C LEU A 385 -4.50 -13.22 -31.22
N ALA A 386 -4.51 -12.35 -32.23
CA ALA A 386 -3.82 -12.54 -33.50
C ALA A 386 -2.31 -12.22 -33.36
N VAL A 387 -1.61 -12.97 -32.51
CA VAL A 387 -0.18 -12.75 -32.21
C VAL A 387 0.65 -12.89 -33.47
N ASP A 388 1.55 -11.93 -33.69
CA ASP A 388 2.47 -11.97 -34.81
C ASP A 388 3.52 -13.07 -34.61
N PRO A 389 3.97 -13.76 -35.67
CA PRO A 389 5.04 -14.73 -35.53
C PRO A 389 6.28 -14.04 -34.94
N VAL A 390 6.89 -14.67 -33.92
CA VAL A 390 8.16 -14.21 -33.37
C VAL A 390 9.18 -14.34 -34.50
N ALA A 391 9.78 -13.23 -34.94
CA ALA A 391 10.89 -13.29 -35.87
C ALA A 391 12.01 -14.11 -35.21
N ASP A 392 12.38 -15.23 -35.82
CA ASP A 392 13.51 -16.03 -35.35
C ASP A 392 14.78 -15.17 -35.45
N PRO A 393 15.59 -14.98 -34.40
CA PRO A 393 16.82 -14.19 -34.46
C PRO A 393 17.94 -14.83 -35.32
N GLY A 394 17.59 -15.76 -36.21
CA GLY A 394 18.46 -16.81 -36.71
C GLY A 394 18.60 -16.92 -38.23
N ASP A 395 18.29 -15.89 -39.04
CA ASP A 395 18.77 -15.84 -40.42
C ASP A 395 20.22 -15.33 -40.43
N LYS A 396 21.14 -16.21 -40.02
CA LYS A 396 22.59 -16.05 -40.16
C LYS A 396 23.20 -16.91 -41.26
N TYR A 397 22.40 -17.53 -42.12
CA TYR A 397 22.89 -18.13 -43.35
C TYR A 397 22.47 -17.24 -44.52
N GLY A 398 23.29 -16.22 -44.76
CA GLY A 398 23.32 -15.59 -46.07
C GLY A 398 23.75 -16.65 -47.08
N ASP A 399 22.93 -16.82 -48.11
CA ASP A 399 23.30 -17.48 -49.35
C ASP A 399 24.64 -16.91 -49.84
N THR A 400 25.65 -17.78 -49.84
CA THR A 400 26.79 -17.67 -50.75
C THR A 400 26.72 -18.90 -51.65
N ALA A 401 26.07 -18.71 -52.80
CA ALA A 401 26.22 -19.54 -53.98
C ALA A 401 26.37 -18.61 -55.19
#